data_AF-A0A346A3D1-F1
#
_entry.id   AF-A0A346A3D1-F1
#
_cell.length_a   1.000
_cell.length_b   1.000
_cell.length_c   1.000
_cell.angle_alpha   90.00
_cell.angle_beta   90.00
_cell.angle_gamma   90.00
#
_symmetry.space_group_name_H-M   'P 1'
#
loop_
_entity.id
_entity.type
_entity.pdbx_description
1 polymer ?
#
loop_
_entity_poly.entity_id
_entity_poly.type
_entity_poly.pdbx_seq_one_letter_code
_entity_poly.pdbx_strand_id
1 'polypeptide(L)' 'MPGKRVTFDEETWAALDMLAKDRMMDFQDLADEAFRDLLRKHGRPGSLKEALRRSAGESATVVSLKRKKAKKKRL' A
#
# COMPACT_ATOMS: atom_id res chain seq x y z
N MET A 1 -4.24 1.16 13.80
CA MET A 1 -2.89 1.22 14.40
C MET A 1 -2.42 2.66 14.35
N PRO A 2 -1.82 3.22 15.41
CA PRO A 2 -1.20 4.54 15.32
C PRO A 2 -0.15 4.51 14.22
N GLY A 3 -0.27 5.40 13.23
CA GLY A 3 0.67 5.47 12.10
C GLY A 3 2.04 5.97 12.54
N LYS A 4 3.11 5.52 11.86
CA LYS A 4 4.43 6.16 11.96
C LYS A 4 4.39 7.47 11.14
N ARG A 5 4.96 8.54 11.68
CA ARG A 5 5.13 9.81 10.96
C ARG A 5 6.52 9.84 10.35
N VAL A 6 6.61 10.26 9.08
CA VAL A 6 7.86 10.51 8.38
C VAL A 6 7.86 11.99 8.02
N THR A 7 8.94 12.68 8.36
CA THR A 7 9.14 14.09 8.01
C THR A 7 10.03 14.15 6.78
N PHE A 8 9.64 14.96 5.81
CA PHE A 8 10.47 15.33 4.66
C PHE A 8 10.90 16.78 4.84
N ASP A 9 12.12 17.10 4.43
CA ASP A 9 12.53 18.48 4.20
C ASP A 9 11.80 19.05 2.96
N GLU A 10 11.82 20.37 2.82
CA GLU A 10 11.10 21.06 1.74
C GLU A 10 11.62 20.71 0.35
N GLU A 11 12.94 20.52 0.19
CA GLU A 11 13.57 20.18 -1.08
C GLU A 11 13.12 18.79 -1.55
N THR A 12 13.20 17.80 -0.65
CA THR A 12 12.73 16.44 -0.90
C THR A 12 11.23 16.41 -1.21
N TRP A 13 10.42 17.19 -0.47
CA TRP A 13 8.98 17.27 -0.74
C TRP A 13 8.67 17.84 -2.12
N ALA A 14 9.35 18.92 -2.51
CA ALA A 14 9.18 19.53 -3.84
C ALA A 14 9.55 18.55 -4.97
N ALA A 15 10.64 17.81 -4.81
CA ALA A 15 11.05 16.79 -5.78
C ALA A 15 10.03 15.65 -5.91
N LEU A 16 9.47 15.18 -4.79
CA LEU A 16 8.43 14.15 -4.79
C LEU A 16 7.13 14.62 -5.44
N ASP A 17 6.72 15.87 -5.20
CA ASP A 17 5.53 16.46 -5.81
C ASP A 17 5.69 16.64 -7.33
N MET A 18 6.87 17.06 -7.80
CA MET A 18 7.17 17.10 -9.24
C MET A 18 7.13 15.71 -9.86
N LEU A 19 7.76 14.71 -9.22
CA LEU A 19 7.75 13.33 -9.71
C LEU A 19 6.33 12.76 -9.79
N ALA A 20 5.49 13.03 -8.80
CA ALA A 20 4.09 12.62 -8.81
C ALA A 20 3.34 13.22 -10.00
N LYS A 21 3.52 14.52 -10.27
CA LYS A 21 2.93 15.20 -11.43
C LYS A 21 3.41 14.63 -12.76
N ASP A 22 4.72 14.42 -12.91
CA ASP A 22 5.31 13.85 -14.12
C ASP A 22 4.76 12.45 -14.44
N ARG A 23 4.45 11.68 -13.40
CA ARG A 23 3.88 10.33 -13.52
C ARG A 23 2.35 10.29 -13.51
N MET A 24 1.68 11.43 -13.38
CA MET A 24 0.22 11.52 -13.16
C MET A 24 -0.25 10.62 -11.99
N MET A 25 0.50 10.62 -10.90
CA MET A 25 0.22 9.88 -9.66
C MET A 25 0.00 10.86 -8.51
N ASP A 26 -0.60 10.39 -7.42
CA ASP A 26 -0.53 11.12 -6.16
C ASP A 26 0.66 10.64 -5.30
N PHE A 27 0.91 11.34 -4.19
CA PHE A 27 2.00 10.97 -3.28
C PHE A 27 1.81 9.58 -2.65
N GLN A 28 0.58 9.15 -2.42
CA GLN A 28 0.30 7.83 -1.82
C GLN A 28 0.63 6.71 -2.81
N ASP A 29 0.28 6.87 -4.09
CA ASP A 29 0.65 5.93 -5.16
C ASP A 29 2.17 5.78 -5.27
N LEU A 30 2.90 6.90 -5.24
CA LEU A 30 4.37 6.91 -5.25
C LEU A 30 4.95 6.20 -4.02
N ALA A 31 4.40 6.45 -2.84
CA ALA A 31 4.82 5.79 -1.61
C ALA A 31 4.56 4.28 -1.65
N ASP A 32 3.39 3.85 -2.12
CA ASP A 32 3.03 2.44 -2.27
C ASP A 32 3.95 1.72 -3.26
N GLU A 33 4.31 2.36 -4.37
CA GLU A 33 5.31 1.84 -5.32
C GLU A 33 6.67 1.69 -4.64
N ALA A 34 7.18 2.76 -4.02
CA ALA A 34 8.48 2.77 -3.37
C ALA A 34 8.60 1.72 -2.26
N PHE A 35 7.58 1.57 -1.41
CA PHE A 35 7.57 0.56 -0.36
C PHE A 35 7.50 -0.85 -0.91
N ARG A 36 6.69 -1.09 -1.96
CA ARG A 36 6.60 -2.40 -2.60
C ARG A 36 7.95 -2.82 -3.19
N ASP A 37 8.61 -1.91 -3.89
CA ASP A 37 9.91 -2.17 -4.50
C ASP A 37 11.00 -2.39 -3.43
N LEU A 38 11.01 -1.59 -2.37
CA LEU A 38 11.91 -1.77 -1.23
C LEU A 38 11.73 -3.15 -0.59
N LEU A 39 10.49 -3.53 -0.28
CA LEU A 39 10.19 -4.82 0.34
C LEU A 39 10.59 -5.98 -0.57
N ARG A 40 10.29 -5.89 -1.88
CA ARG A 40 10.66 -6.91 -2.86
C ARG A 40 12.18 -7.10 -2.94
N LYS A 41 12.95 -6.01 -2.95
CA LYS A 41 14.43 -6.04 -2.96
C LYS A 41 15.02 -6.81 -1.77
N HIS A 42 14.34 -6.77 -0.62
CA HIS A 42 14.75 -7.47 0.60
C HIS A 42 14.02 -8.82 0.81
N GLY A 43 13.35 -9.36 -0.22
CA GLY A 43 12.64 -10.63 -0.14
C GLY A 43 11.42 -10.60 0.79
N ARG A 44 10.94 -9.42 1.20
CA ARG A 44 9.74 -9.25 2.03
C ARG A 44 8.49 -9.18 1.14
N PRO A 45 7.32 -9.65 1.63
CA PRO A 45 6.06 -9.50 0.91
C PRO A 45 5.67 -8.02 0.81
N GLY A 46 5.27 -7.56 -0.38
CA GLY A 46 4.92 -6.18 -0.66
C GLY A 46 3.46 -5.82 -0.35
N SER A 47 2.65 -6.80 0.07
CA SER A 47 1.27 -6.59 0.50
C SER A 47 0.85 -7.59 1.58
N LEU A 48 -0.21 -7.27 2.32
CA LEU A 48 -0.81 -8.19 3.29
C LEU A 48 -1.26 -9.50 2.62
N LYS A 49 -1.81 -9.42 1.40
CA LYS A 49 -2.25 -10.60 0.64
C LYS A 49 -1.07 -11.54 0.34
N GLU A 50 0.05 -10.99 -0.10
CA GLU A 50 1.27 -11.76 -0.34
C GLU A 50 1.82 -12.37 0.95
N ALA A 51 1.82 -11.61 2.05
CA ALA A 51 2.25 -12.09 3.35
C ALA A 51 1.40 -13.28 3.83
N LEU A 52 0.08 -13.17 3.71
CA LEU A 52 -0.86 -14.24 4.06
C LEU A 52 -0.65 -15.48 3.18
N ARG A 53 -0.44 -15.31 1.87
CA ARG A 53 -0.18 -16.43 0.95
C ARG A 53 1.11 -17.17 1.29
N ARG A 54 2.18 -16.45 1.62
CA ARG A 54 3.45 -17.08 2.06
C ARG A 54 3.31 -17.80 3.39
N SER A 55 2.55 -17.22 4.33
CA SER A 55 2.31 -17.83 5.65
C SER A 55 1.50 -19.12 5.55
N ALA A 56 0.49 -19.15 4.66
CA ALA A 56 -0.42 -20.28 4.53
C ALA A 56 0.12 -21.44 3.67
N GLY A 57 1.19 -21.22 2.89
CA GLY A 57 1.80 -22.24 2.02
C GLY A 57 1.02 -22.50 0.72
N GLU A 58 1.54 -23.40 -0.13
CA GLU A 58 0.97 -23.69 -1.45
C GLU A 58 -0.41 -24.36 -1.40
N SER A 59 -0.72 -25.08 -0.32
CA SER A 59 -2.00 -25.79 -0.12
C SER A 59 -3.14 -24.89 0.38
N ALA A 60 -2.93 -23.58 0.50
CA ALA A 60 -3.90 -22.68 1.07
C ALA A 60 -5.04 -22.33 0.10
N THR A 61 -6.28 -22.67 0.47
CA THR A 61 -7.48 -22.32 -0.29
C THR A 61 -7.80 -20.82 -0.15
N VAL A 62 -7.88 -20.09 -1.27
CA VAL A 62 -8.29 -18.68 -1.28
C VAL A 62 -9.80 -18.57 -1.13
N VAL A 63 -10.28 -18.09 0.02
CA VAL A 63 -11.72 -17.88 0.27
C VAL A 63 -12.10 -16.42 0.04
N SER A 64 -13.05 -16.16 -0.86
CA SER A 64 -13.60 -14.82 -1.09
C SER A 64 -14.64 -14.46 -0.02
N LEU A 65 -14.34 -13.48 0.85
CA LEU A 65 -15.30 -13.00 1.84
C LEU A 65 -16.35 -12.09 1.17
N LYS A 66 -17.63 -12.44 1.29
CA LYS A 66 -18.75 -11.63 0.78
C LYS A 66 -18.83 -10.31 1.57
N ARG A 67 -18.54 -9.18 0.92
CA ARG A 67 -18.62 -7.85 1.55
C ARG A 67 -20.08 -7.54 1.89
N LYS A 68 -20.45 -7.46 3.18
CA LYS A 68 -21.80 -7.04 3.61
C LYS A 68 -21.99 -5.58 3.18
N LYS A 69 -22.98 -5.31 2.31
CA LYS A 69 -23.38 -3.94 1.93
C LYS A 69 -23.78 -3.18 3.19
N ALA A 70 -23.04 -2.11 3.53
CA ALA A 70 -23.41 -1.21 4.60
C ALA A 70 -24.79 -0.59 4.27
N LYS A 71 -25.76 -0.81 5.15
CA LYS A 71 -27.11 -0.24 5.01
C LYS A 71 -27.00 1.28 5.09
N LYS A 72 -27.27 1.94 3.96
CA LYS A 72 -27.56 3.37 3.85
C LYS A 72 -28.72 3.69 4.79
N LYS A 73 -28.46 4.37 5.91
CA LYS A 73 -29.49 5.15 6.61
C LYS A 73 -29.20 6.63 6.35
N ARG A 74 -29.89 7.13 5.32
CA ARG A 74 -30.29 8.54 5.22
C ARG A 74 -31.36 8.75 6.28
N LEU A 75 -31.18 9.75 7.15
CA LEU A 75 -32.18 10.68 7.69
C LEU A 75 -31.49 11.52 8.77
#